data_AF-A0A2T2NRY7-F1
#
_entry.id   AF-A0A2T2NRY7-F1
#
_cell.length_a   1.000
_cell.length_b   1.000
_cell.length_c   1.000
_cell.angle_alpha   90.00
_cell.angle_beta   90.00
_cell.angle_gamma   90.00
#
_symmetry.space_group_name_H-M   'P 1'
#
loop_
_entity.id
_entity.type
_entity.pdbx_description
1 polymer ?
#
loop_
_entity_poly.entity_id
_entity_poly.type
_entity_poly.pdbx_seq_one_letter_code
_entity_poly.pdbx_strand_id
1 'polypeptide(L)'
;MASQAPGVSNLTTLLQSASTAGSATIVRCPATALDRLRHLNEAEIITLFTPFVPHPPSTVLAKNMDPFEPLGRALPRQVRHVPYRLDNGMTETHADFLPASGAIVTVICAASNIVSYDTRAFDRQTEFARDVMRKASEIKSLAGVPAVVLLVTSESARQAHEDGLREFPALVSINEYTPAALGNAVRIIFNT
;
A
#
# COMPACT_ATOMS: atom_id res chain seq x y z
N MET A 1 37.44 10.03 39.06
CA MET A 1 36.86 8.80 38.48
C MET A 1 35.39 9.08 38.19
N ALA A 2 35.03 9.35 36.94
CA ALA A 2 33.64 9.60 36.54
C ALA A 2 33.14 8.38 35.76
N SER A 3 32.05 7.79 36.27
CA SER A 3 31.41 6.59 35.75
C SER A 3 30.70 6.88 34.42
N GLN A 4 31.04 6.14 33.36
CA GLN A 4 30.34 6.19 32.07
C GLN A 4 29.01 5.41 32.18
N ALA A 5 27.93 6.05 31.75
CA ALA A 5 26.61 5.41 31.65
C ALA A 5 26.62 4.31 30.57
N PRO A 6 25.88 3.20 30.76
CA PRO A 6 25.88 2.07 29.83
C PRO A 6 25.14 2.47 28.55
N GLY A 7 25.85 2.37 27.42
CA GLY A 7 25.30 2.61 26.09
C GLY A 7 24.17 1.64 25.78
N VAL A 8 23.03 2.17 25.36
CA VAL A 8 21.88 1.39 24.89
C VAL A 8 22.36 0.53 23.72
N SER A 9 22.18 -0.79 23.84
CA SER A 9 22.63 -1.77 22.85
C SER A 9 21.91 -1.54 21.52
N ASN A 10 22.65 -1.54 20.40
CA ASN A 10 22.09 -1.40 19.04
C ASN A 10 20.96 -2.40 18.72
N LEU A 11 20.95 -3.56 19.41
CA LEU A 11 19.88 -4.53 19.31
C LEU A 11 18.56 -4.02 19.90
N THR A 12 18.60 -3.27 21.00
CA THR A 12 17.40 -2.69 21.62
C THR A 12 16.82 -1.60 20.74
N THR A 13 17.66 -0.79 20.09
CA THR A 13 17.24 0.22 19.11
C THR A 13 16.66 -0.43 17.86
N LEU A 14 17.24 -1.51 17.35
CA LEU A 14 16.71 -2.27 16.21
C LEU A 14 15.37 -2.94 16.53
N LEU A 15 15.21 -3.49 17.74
CA LEU A 15 13.95 -4.11 18.19
C LEU A 15 12.85 -3.07 18.42
N GLN A 16 13.19 -1.89 18.94
CA GLN A 16 12.25 -0.77 19.06
C GLN A 16 11.87 -0.21 17.70
N SER A 17 12.84 -0.05 16.78
CA SER A 17 12.59 0.34 15.39
C SER A 17 11.72 -0.69 14.68
N ALA A 18 11.93 -1.98 14.90
CA ALA A 18 11.09 -3.05 14.35
C ALA A 18 9.68 -3.08 14.96
N SER A 19 9.52 -2.62 16.21
CA SER A 19 8.24 -2.55 16.91
C SER A 19 7.40 -1.30 16.56
N THR A 20 8.03 -0.27 15.97
CA THR A 20 7.36 0.96 15.51
C THR A 20 7.43 1.21 14.00
N ALA A 21 8.22 0.44 13.25
CA ALA A 21 8.36 0.58 11.81
C ALA A 21 7.03 0.29 11.11
N GLY A 22 6.50 1.30 10.40
CA GLY A 22 5.28 1.16 9.62
C GLY A 22 4.05 0.85 10.46
N SER A 23 3.52 1.86 11.14
CA SER A 23 2.26 1.80 11.90
C SER A 23 1.09 1.50 10.93
N ALA A 24 0.96 0.22 10.59
CA ALA A 24 -0.04 -0.30 9.68
C ALA A 24 -1.34 -0.52 10.45
N THR A 25 -2.43 0.01 9.92
CA THR A 25 -3.75 -0.04 10.57
C THR A 25 -4.82 -0.29 9.53
N ILE A 26 -5.68 -1.28 9.78
CA ILE A 26 -6.94 -1.42 9.03
C ILE A 26 -7.86 -0.32 9.54
N VAL A 27 -8.01 0.75 8.77
CA VAL A 27 -8.91 1.87 9.10
C VAL A 27 -10.36 1.40 9.01
N ARG A 28 -10.64 0.62 7.97
CA ARG A 28 -11.93 -0.05 7.73
C ARG A 28 -11.73 -1.16 6.70
N CYS A 29 -12.45 -2.25 6.84
CA CYS A 29 -12.53 -3.29 5.83
C CYS A 29 -13.77 -4.14 6.13
N PRO A 30 -14.67 -4.39 5.15
CA PRO A 30 -15.77 -5.32 5.37
C PRO A 30 -15.24 -6.68 5.78
N ALA A 31 -15.86 -7.31 6.79
CA ALA A 31 -15.41 -8.61 7.31
C ALA A 31 -15.33 -9.68 6.21
N THR A 32 -16.27 -9.67 5.26
CA THR A 32 -16.27 -10.57 4.10
C THR A 32 -15.11 -10.32 3.15
N ALA A 33 -14.73 -9.06 2.92
CA ALA A 33 -13.58 -8.72 2.08
C ALA A 33 -12.26 -9.12 2.76
N LEU A 34 -12.13 -8.86 4.07
CA LEU A 34 -10.96 -9.25 4.84
C LEU A 34 -10.79 -10.78 4.92
N ASP A 35 -11.89 -11.49 5.16
CA ASP A 35 -11.90 -12.96 5.15
C ASP A 35 -11.50 -13.51 3.78
N ARG A 36 -12.04 -12.93 2.69
CA ARG A 36 -11.69 -13.32 1.33
C ARG A 36 -10.21 -13.09 1.00
N LEU A 37 -9.62 -11.99 1.45
CA LEU A 37 -8.19 -11.69 1.29
C LEU A 37 -7.31 -12.72 2.02
N ARG A 38 -7.72 -13.19 3.20
CA ARG A 38 -6.97 -14.18 4.00
C ARG A 38 -7.09 -15.60 3.46
N HIS A 39 -8.14 -15.88 2.68
CA HIS A 39 -8.42 -17.20 2.11
C HIS A 39 -8.37 -17.20 0.58
N LEU A 40 -7.47 -16.41 -0.03
CA LEU A 40 -7.20 -16.51 -1.47
C LEU A 40 -6.67 -17.91 -1.82
N ASN A 41 -7.21 -18.52 -2.87
CA ASN A 41 -6.71 -19.80 -3.38
C ASN A 41 -5.31 -19.62 -3.98
N GLU A 42 -4.53 -20.70 -4.08
CA GLU A 42 -3.13 -20.65 -4.54
C GLU A 42 -3.00 -20.13 -5.98
N ALA A 43 -3.96 -20.45 -6.86
CA ALA A 43 -3.94 -20.05 -8.27
C ALA A 43 -4.42 -18.61 -8.51
N GLU A 44 -4.89 -17.91 -7.47
CA GLU A 44 -5.41 -16.57 -7.62
C GLU A 44 -4.31 -15.52 -7.68
N ILE A 45 -4.51 -14.53 -8.55
CA ILE A 45 -3.54 -13.46 -8.79
C ILE A 45 -3.98 -12.20 -8.03
N ILE A 46 -3.05 -11.58 -7.32
CA ILE A 46 -3.25 -10.25 -6.74
C ILE A 46 -2.80 -9.22 -7.76
N THR A 47 -3.73 -8.42 -8.26
CA THR A 47 -3.38 -7.25 -9.10
C THR A 47 -3.02 -6.10 -8.18
N LEU A 48 -1.75 -5.69 -8.24
CA LEU A 48 -1.17 -4.66 -7.40
C LEU A 48 -0.89 -3.41 -8.25
N PHE A 49 -1.70 -2.37 -8.07
CA PHE A 49 -1.49 -1.07 -8.71
C PHE A 49 -0.64 -0.16 -7.83
N THR A 50 0.49 0.32 -8.33
CA THR A 50 1.41 1.19 -7.56
C THR A 50 1.73 2.48 -8.29
N PRO A 51 1.76 3.63 -7.59
CA PRO A 51 2.08 4.89 -8.22
C PRO A 51 3.59 4.95 -8.53
N PHE A 52 3.94 5.53 -9.68
CA PHE A 52 5.32 5.88 -9.98
C PHE A 52 5.75 7.09 -9.15
N VAL A 53 6.47 6.84 -8.05
CA VAL A 53 6.88 7.88 -7.07
C VAL A 53 8.37 7.82 -6.77
N PRO A 54 8.97 8.95 -6.32
CA PRO A 54 10.30 8.94 -5.72
C PRO A 54 10.45 7.93 -4.58
N HIS A 55 11.67 7.46 -4.37
CA HIS A 55 12.01 6.59 -3.24
C HIS A 55 11.81 7.30 -1.89
N PRO A 56 11.55 6.55 -0.80
CA PRO A 56 11.50 7.14 0.53
C PRO A 56 12.87 7.73 0.89
N PRO A 57 12.93 8.90 1.56
CA PRO A 57 14.21 9.58 1.83
C PRO A 57 15.24 8.74 2.61
N SER A 58 14.77 7.74 3.35
CA SER A 58 15.54 6.89 4.26
C SER A 58 15.99 5.55 3.68
N THR A 59 15.72 5.24 2.40
CA THR A 59 16.05 3.92 1.84
C THR A 59 17.44 3.85 1.21
N VAL A 60 18.10 2.70 1.40
CA VAL A 60 19.34 2.28 0.70
C VAL A 60 19.01 1.53 -0.61
N LEU A 61 17.73 1.41 -0.99
CA LEU A 61 17.35 0.84 -2.28
C LEU A 61 18.11 1.54 -3.40
N ALA A 62 18.62 0.75 -4.35
CA ALA A 62 19.27 1.33 -5.52
C ALA A 62 18.29 2.28 -6.21
N LYS A 63 18.75 3.48 -6.59
CA LYS A 63 17.91 4.55 -7.15
C LYS A 63 17.04 4.13 -8.35
N ASN A 64 17.36 2.99 -8.97
CA ASN A 64 16.67 2.45 -10.14
C ASN A 64 15.64 1.34 -9.80
N MET A 65 15.40 1.04 -8.52
CA MET A 65 14.42 0.05 -8.10
C MET A 65 13.02 0.66 -7.97
N ASP A 66 11.98 -0.17 -8.05
CA ASP A 66 10.63 0.27 -7.71
C ASP A 66 10.50 0.33 -6.18
N PRO A 67 10.09 1.46 -5.57
CA PRO A 67 9.92 1.56 -4.12
C PRO A 67 8.85 0.60 -3.55
N PHE A 68 7.96 0.07 -4.38
CA PHE A 68 6.94 -0.90 -3.99
C PHE A 68 7.27 -2.35 -4.38
N GLU A 69 8.43 -2.63 -4.96
CA GLU A 69 8.89 -4.00 -5.18
C GLU A 69 8.83 -4.85 -3.88
N PRO A 70 9.25 -4.33 -2.70
CA PRO A 70 9.14 -5.09 -1.45
C PRO A 70 7.70 -5.45 -1.07
N LEU A 71 6.72 -4.60 -1.43
CA LEU A 71 5.30 -4.89 -1.21
C LEU A 71 4.86 -6.07 -2.07
N GLY A 72 5.20 -6.04 -3.37
CA GLY A 72 4.90 -7.14 -4.29
C GLY A 72 5.51 -8.47 -3.83
N ARG A 73 6.74 -8.44 -3.33
CA ARG A 73 7.43 -9.64 -2.81
C ARG A 73 6.82 -10.19 -1.54
N ALA A 74 6.26 -9.34 -0.68
CA ALA A 74 5.71 -9.75 0.61
C ALA A 74 4.33 -10.43 0.47
N LEU A 75 3.59 -10.18 -0.62
CA LEU A 75 2.25 -10.72 -0.83
C LEU A 75 2.27 -12.27 -0.95
N PRO A 76 1.25 -12.97 -0.39
CA PRO A 76 1.27 -14.44 -0.25
C PRO A 76 0.89 -15.22 -1.52
N ARG A 77 0.60 -14.53 -2.62
CA ARG A 77 0.09 -15.11 -3.87
C ARG A 77 0.84 -14.52 -5.06
N GLN A 78 0.62 -15.09 -6.24
CA GLN A 78 1.18 -14.54 -7.47
C GLN A 78 0.72 -13.09 -7.63
N VAL A 79 1.68 -12.18 -7.83
CA VAL A 79 1.41 -10.76 -7.98
C VAL A 79 1.54 -10.36 -9.42
N ARG A 80 0.53 -9.66 -9.92
CA ARG A 80 0.62 -8.85 -11.13
C ARG A 80 0.84 -7.41 -10.72
N HIS A 81 2.10 -6.98 -10.76
CA HIS A 81 2.50 -5.63 -10.40
C HIS A 81 2.31 -4.70 -11.61
N VAL A 82 1.42 -3.72 -11.47
CA VAL A 82 1.03 -2.79 -12.54
C VAL A 82 1.29 -1.35 -12.08
N PRO A 83 2.42 -0.74 -12.46
CA PRO A 83 2.70 0.64 -12.11
C PRO A 83 1.80 1.60 -12.89
N TYR A 84 1.37 2.68 -12.25
CA TYR A 84 0.59 3.74 -12.89
C TYR A 84 1.25 5.12 -12.72
N ARG A 85 1.00 6.01 -13.68
CA ARG A 85 1.55 7.38 -13.70
C ARG A 85 0.44 8.40 -13.46
N LEU A 86 0.74 9.39 -12.62
CA LEU A 86 -0.23 10.41 -12.21
C LEU A 86 -0.69 11.31 -13.37
N ASP A 87 0.11 11.43 -14.42
CA ASP A 87 -0.22 12.25 -15.59
C ASP A 87 -1.17 11.56 -16.57
N ASN A 88 -1.25 10.22 -16.52
CA ASN A 88 -2.02 9.43 -17.47
C ASN A 88 -3.32 8.88 -16.87
N GLY A 89 -3.44 8.83 -15.54
CA GLY A 89 -4.57 8.21 -14.87
C GLY A 89 -4.70 6.71 -15.21
N MET A 90 -5.93 6.19 -15.14
CA MET A 90 -6.22 4.83 -15.53
C MET A 90 -6.24 4.69 -17.06
N THR A 91 -5.53 3.70 -17.58
CA THR A 91 -5.48 3.39 -19.02
C THR A 91 -6.17 2.05 -19.32
N GLU A 92 -6.44 1.78 -20.60
CA GLU A 92 -7.00 0.50 -21.05
C GLU A 92 -6.15 -0.70 -20.61
N THR A 93 -4.82 -0.58 -20.66
CA THR A 93 -3.91 -1.62 -20.17
C THR A 93 -4.14 -1.96 -18.69
N HIS A 94 -4.47 -0.97 -17.84
CA HIS A 94 -4.82 -1.26 -16.45
C HIS A 94 -6.14 -2.03 -16.37
N ALA A 95 -7.12 -1.67 -17.19
CA ALA A 95 -8.41 -2.34 -17.26
C ALA A 95 -8.28 -3.80 -17.71
N ASP A 96 -7.41 -4.09 -18.69
CA ASP A 96 -7.19 -5.44 -19.23
C ASP A 96 -6.64 -6.43 -18.20
N PHE A 97 -5.98 -5.93 -17.15
CA PHE A 97 -5.49 -6.78 -16.08
C PHE A 97 -6.54 -7.14 -15.04
N LEU A 98 -7.61 -6.35 -14.91
CA LEU A 98 -8.62 -6.53 -13.88
C LEU A 98 -9.33 -7.89 -13.95
N PRO A 99 -9.82 -8.40 -15.11
CA PRO A 99 -10.64 -9.61 -15.17
C PRO A 99 -10.04 -10.88 -14.56
N ALA A 100 -8.70 -10.97 -14.46
CA ALA A 100 -7.99 -12.11 -13.91
C ALA A 100 -7.63 -11.97 -12.40
N SER A 101 -8.09 -10.90 -11.75
CA SER A 101 -7.75 -10.61 -10.35
C SER A 101 -8.57 -11.48 -9.38
N GLY A 102 -7.88 -12.17 -8.47
CA GLY A 102 -8.51 -12.77 -7.28
C GLY A 102 -8.53 -11.80 -6.08
N ALA A 103 -7.68 -10.78 -6.11
CA ALA A 103 -7.78 -9.59 -5.26
C ALA A 103 -7.17 -8.38 -5.98
N ILE A 104 -7.64 -7.18 -5.63
CA ILE A 104 -7.13 -5.91 -6.16
C ILE A 104 -6.56 -5.11 -4.99
N VAL A 105 -5.30 -4.70 -5.11
CA VAL A 105 -4.64 -3.81 -4.16
C VAL A 105 -4.23 -2.55 -4.91
N THR A 106 -4.76 -1.40 -4.51
CA THR A 106 -4.36 -0.10 -5.09
C THR A 106 -3.61 0.71 -4.05
N VAL A 107 -2.37 1.08 -4.36
CA VAL A 107 -1.55 1.90 -3.46
C VAL A 107 -1.79 3.37 -3.77
N ILE A 108 -2.03 4.17 -2.73
CA ILE A 108 -2.01 5.63 -2.76
C ILE A 108 -0.87 6.09 -1.87
N CYS A 109 0.14 6.76 -2.44
CA CYS A 109 1.28 7.29 -1.72
C CYS A 109 1.23 8.82 -1.64
N ALA A 110 0.82 9.31 -0.48
CA ALA A 110 0.76 10.72 -0.11
C ALA A 110 1.69 11.04 1.07
N ALA A 111 2.84 10.36 1.15
CA ALA A 111 3.90 10.70 2.09
C ALA A 111 4.44 12.12 1.81
N SER A 112 5.00 12.78 2.82
CA SER A 112 5.40 14.19 2.74
C SER A 112 6.32 14.51 1.56
N ASN A 113 7.25 13.61 1.22
CA ASN A 113 8.17 13.81 0.10
C ASN A 113 7.47 13.74 -1.27
N ILE A 114 6.32 13.06 -1.35
CA ILE A 114 5.51 12.97 -2.57
C ILE A 114 4.66 14.23 -2.72
N VAL A 115 3.90 14.58 -1.67
CA VAL A 115 3.02 15.75 -1.69
C VAL A 115 3.80 17.06 -1.82
N SER A 116 5.03 17.11 -1.30
CA SER A 116 5.93 18.26 -1.50
C SER A 116 6.41 18.40 -2.95
N TYR A 117 6.49 17.30 -3.71
CA TYR A 117 6.88 17.33 -5.12
C TYR A 117 5.69 17.62 -6.03
N ASP A 118 4.53 17.02 -5.75
CA ASP A 118 3.26 17.27 -6.44
C ASP A 118 2.12 17.36 -5.41
N THR A 119 1.62 18.58 -5.20
CA THR A 119 0.53 18.85 -4.24
C THR A 119 -0.79 18.20 -4.63
N ARG A 120 -0.95 17.81 -5.91
CA ARG A 120 -2.12 17.09 -6.42
C ARG A 120 -1.93 15.58 -6.44
N ALA A 121 -0.81 15.07 -5.93
CA ALA A 121 -0.51 13.64 -5.98
C ALA A 121 -1.56 12.80 -5.28
N PHE A 122 -2.06 13.24 -4.11
CA PHE A 122 -3.12 12.52 -3.40
C PHE A 122 -4.41 12.46 -4.23
N ASP A 123 -4.86 13.59 -4.78
CA ASP A 123 -6.11 13.67 -5.55
C ASP A 123 -6.05 12.80 -6.81
N ARG A 124 -4.94 12.87 -7.57
CA ARG A 124 -4.77 12.09 -8.81
C ARG A 124 -4.69 10.58 -8.56
N GLN A 125 -4.03 10.17 -7.48
CA GLN A 125 -3.98 8.76 -7.08
C GLN A 125 -5.33 8.25 -6.59
N THR A 126 -6.08 9.13 -5.90
CA THR A 126 -7.45 8.83 -5.48
C THR A 126 -8.37 8.68 -6.70
N GLU A 127 -8.25 9.56 -7.70
CA GLU A 127 -8.97 9.45 -8.97
C GLU A 127 -8.66 8.13 -9.70
N PHE A 128 -7.38 7.74 -9.78
CA PHE A 128 -6.98 6.44 -10.31
C PHE A 128 -7.65 5.28 -9.56
N ALA A 129 -7.64 5.30 -8.22
CA ALA A 129 -8.25 4.25 -7.42
C ALA A 129 -9.79 4.19 -7.61
N ARG A 130 -10.45 5.35 -7.78
CA ARG A 130 -11.88 5.43 -8.11
C ARG A 130 -12.16 4.80 -9.47
N ASP A 131 -11.35 5.09 -10.47
CA ASP A 131 -11.49 4.53 -11.81
C ASP A 131 -11.31 3.01 -11.81
N VAL A 132 -10.33 2.50 -11.06
CA VAL A 132 -10.13 1.05 -10.87
C VAL A 132 -11.35 0.41 -10.23
N MET A 133 -11.88 0.99 -9.15
CA MET A 133 -13.08 0.48 -8.48
C MET A 133 -14.31 0.52 -9.38
N ARG A 134 -14.54 1.63 -10.09
CA ARG A 134 -15.64 1.77 -11.05
C ARG A 134 -15.52 0.69 -12.11
N LYS A 135 -14.34 0.52 -12.70
CA LYS A 135 -14.13 -0.48 -13.75
C LYS A 135 -14.30 -1.90 -13.23
N ALA A 136 -13.79 -2.21 -12.04
CA ALA A 136 -13.97 -3.52 -11.41
C ALA A 136 -15.46 -3.85 -11.20
N SER A 137 -16.29 -2.85 -10.83
CA SER A 137 -17.73 -3.05 -10.65
C SER A 137 -18.50 -3.34 -11.94
N GLU A 138 -17.97 -2.94 -13.10
CA GLU A 138 -18.57 -3.23 -14.41
C GLU A 138 -18.28 -4.67 -14.88
N ILE A 139 -17.24 -5.31 -14.33
CA ILE A 139 -16.76 -6.62 -14.76
C ILE A 139 -17.44 -7.70 -13.92
N LYS A 140 -18.36 -8.46 -14.53
CA LYS A 140 -19.14 -9.52 -13.84
C LYS A 140 -18.27 -10.57 -13.15
N SER A 141 -17.11 -10.93 -13.70
CA SER A 141 -16.20 -11.92 -13.10
C SER A 141 -15.52 -11.43 -11.82
N LEU A 142 -15.59 -10.14 -11.52
CA LEU A 142 -15.03 -9.54 -10.29
C LEU A 142 -16.06 -9.36 -9.18
N ALA A 143 -17.28 -9.86 -9.37
CA ALA A 143 -18.27 -9.88 -8.30
C ALA A 143 -17.73 -10.66 -7.10
N GLY A 144 -17.59 -9.99 -5.94
CA GLY A 144 -17.04 -10.58 -4.72
C GLY A 144 -15.51 -10.62 -4.63
N VAL A 145 -14.78 -10.13 -5.65
CA VAL A 145 -13.32 -9.95 -5.57
C VAL A 145 -13.01 -8.76 -4.64
N PRO A 146 -12.19 -8.94 -3.59
CA PRO A 146 -11.89 -7.87 -2.65
C PRO A 146 -10.97 -6.84 -3.31
N ALA A 147 -11.34 -5.57 -3.21
CA ALA A 147 -10.53 -4.42 -3.58
C ALA A 147 -10.16 -3.62 -2.34
N VAL A 148 -8.86 -3.44 -2.08
CA VAL A 148 -8.33 -2.70 -0.93
C VAL A 148 -7.44 -1.56 -1.38
N VAL A 149 -7.59 -0.41 -0.72
CA VAL A 149 -6.65 0.71 -0.85
C VAL A 149 -5.62 0.62 0.26
N LEU A 150 -4.34 0.66 -0.11
CA LEU A 150 -3.22 0.85 0.81
C LEU A 150 -2.77 2.32 0.73
N LEU A 151 -3.13 3.10 1.74
CA LEU A 151 -2.72 4.49 1.89
C LEU A 151 -1.38 4.57 2.63
N VAL A 152 -0.41 5.21 2.00
CA VAL A 152 0.85 5.64 2.61
C VAL A 152 0.76 7.15 2.83
N THR A 153 0.78 7.62 4.07
CA THR A 153 0.59 9.04 4.40
C THR A 153 1.41 9.44 5.61
N SER A 154 1.81 10.70 5.75
CA SER A 154 2.38 11.17 7.02
C SER A 154 1.33 11.10 8.15
N GLU A 155 1.80 10.97 9.40
CA GLU A 155 0.94 10.98 10.58
C GLU A 155 0.13 12.29 10.70
N SER A 156 0.75 13.42 10.37
CA SER A 156 0.09 14.73 10.40
C SER A 156 -1.06 14.89 9.41
N ALA A 157 -0.99 14.22 8.25
CA ALA A 157 -2.01 14.29 7.21
C ALA A 157 -2.97 13.08 7.21
N ARG A 158 -2.71 12.09 8.08
CA ARG A 158 -3.41 10.80 8.09
C ARG A 158 -4.92 10.95 8.16
N GLN A 159 -5.43 11.70 9.14
CA GLN A 159 -6.87 11.86 9.33
C GLN A 159 -7.53 12.48 8.08
N ALA A 160 -6.93 13.54 7.52
CA ALA A 160 -7.47 14.22 6.34
C ALA A 160 -7.48 13.30 5.10
N HIS A 161 -6.41 12.54 4.87
CA HIS A 161 -6.35 11.59 3.75
C HIS A 161 -7.29 10.40 3.96
N GLU A 162 -7.42 9.86 5.16
CA GLU A 162 -8.36 8.76 5.46
C GLU A 162 -9.82 9.20 5.27
N ASP A 163 -10.14 10.45 5.64
CA ASP A 163 -11.44 11.08 5.41
C ASP A 163 -11.72 11.33 3.92
N GLY A 164 -10.69 11.72 3.16
CA GLY A 164 -10.75 11.90 1.70
C GLY A 164 -10.96 10.61 0.90
N LEU A 165 -10.86 9.44 1.55
CA LEU A 165 -11.02 8.12 0.95
C LEU A 165 -12.27 7.37 1.44
N ARG A 166 -13.19 8.02 2.15
CA ARG A 166 -14.35 7.35 2.80
C ARG A 166 -15.20 6.49 1.84
N GLU A 167 -15.19 6.78 0.55
CA GLU A 167 -15.86 5.99 -0.49
C GLU A 167 -15.27 4.59 -0.68
N PHE A 168 -14.01 4.38 -0.30
CA PHE A 168 -13.34 3.08 -0.38
C PHE A 168 -13.71 2.23 0.84
N PRO A 169 -14.38 1.07 0.68
CA PRO A 169 -14.84 0.28 1.82
C PRO A 169 -13.70 -0.39 2.59
N ALA A 170 -12.63 -0.81 1.89
CA ALA A 170 -11.44 -1.39 2.48
C ALA A 170 -10.26 -0.43 2.33
N LEU A 171 -9.79 0.09 3.46
CA LEU A 171 -8.66 1.00 3.58
C LEU A 171 -7.70 0.51 4.67
N VAL A 172 -6.44 0.37 4.30
CA VAL A 172 -5.32 0.17 5.21
C VAL A 172 -4.39 1.37 5.11
N SER A 173 -3.92 1.88 6.24
CA SER A 173 -3.09 3.06 6.34
C SER A 173 -1.73 2.70 6.93
N ILE A 174 -0.64 3.21 6.34
CA ILE A 174 0.74 3.13 6.84
C ILE A 174 1.37 4.53 6.83
N ASN A 175 2.32 4.78 7.73
CA ASN A 175 2.98 6.09 7.84
C ASN A 175 4.16 6.30 6.89
N GLU A 176 4.69 5.22 6.32
CA GLU A 176 5.85 5.21 5.43
C GLU A 176 5.83 3.98 4.53
N TYR A 177 6.70 3.95 3.51
CA TYR A 177 6.77 2.92 2.49
C TYR A 177 8.16 2.29 2.42
N THR A 178 8.80 2.14 3.58
CA THR A 178 10.01 1.31 3.72
C THR A 178 9.65 -0.17 3.58
N PRO A 179 10.61 -1.05 3.21
CA PRO A 179 10.36 -2.49 3.08
C PRO A 179 9.70 -3.12 4.32
N ALA A 180 10.10 -2.68 5.52
CA ALA A 180 9.51 -3.15 6.78
C ALA A 180 8.04 -2.73 6.94
N ALA A 181 7.71 -1.48 6.63
CA ALA A 181 6.35 -0.97 6.72
C ALA A 181 5.42 -1.64 5.69
N LEU A 182 5.89 -1.82 4.47
CA LEU A 182 5.17 -2.53 3.42
C LEU A 182 4.92 -3.99 3.81
N GLY A 183 5.94 -4.67 4.36
CA GLY A 183 5.79 -6.01 4.90
C GLY A 183 4.75 -6.09 6.02
N ASN A 184 4.78 -5.16 6.98
CA ASN A 184 3.81 -5.11 8.08
C ASN A 184 2.38 -4.88 7.58
N ALA A 185 2.17 -4.05 6.56
CA ALA A 185 0.86 -3.89 5.93
C ALA A 185 0.32 -5.21 5.38
N VAL A 186 1.16 -5.98 4.67
CA VAL A 186 0.78 -7.29 4.14
C VAL A 186 0.41 -8.25 5.25
N ARG A 187 1.20 -8.33 6.33
CA ARG A 187 0.89 -9.20 7.48
C ARG A 187 -0.47 -8.91 8.07
N ILE A 188 -0.84 -7.65 8.22
CA ILE A 188 -2.14 -7.26 8.79
C ILE A 188 -3.31 -7.61 7.83
N ILE A 189 -3.14 -7.35 6.54
CA ILE A 189 -4.16 -7.63 5.53
C ILE A 189 -4.39 -9.13 5.37
N PHE A 190 -3.31 -9.90 5.19
CA PHE A 190 -3.35 -11.31 4.79
C PHE A 190 -3.15 -12.30 5.94
N ASN A 191 -2.84 -11.82 7.15
CA ASN A 191 -2.59 -12.64 8.34
C ASN A 191 -1.43 -13.65 8.14
N THR A 192 -0.29 -13.14 7.64
CA THR A 192 0.92 -13.89 7.28
C THR A 192 2.14 -13.51 8.12
#